data_AF-A0A6G5QLU8-F1
#
_entry.id   AF-A0A6G5QLU8-F1
#
_cell.length_a   1.000
_cell.length_b   1.000
_cell.length_c   1.000
_cell.angle_alpha   90.00
_cell.angle_beta   90.00
_cell.angle_gamma   90.00
#
_symmetry.space_group_name_H-M   'P 1'
#
loop_
_entity.id
_entity.type
_entity.pdbx_description
1 polymer ?
#
loop_
_entity_poly.entity_id
_entity_poly.type
_entity_poly.pdbx_seq_one_letter_code
_entity_poly.pdbx_strand_id
1 'polypeptide(L)'
;MSKIAVIFLLLFGSVNAAVIFEEEHLFELRKDEWARVFVTKKGTDERESFDFRWTLFDNTNIIVHARYRNYPRQLVMSLRRGLETYKQTLIPDLRYPPSDRVALYLVFEDFKQGVAKFRVLINDDEQRVDVEFLDPSKKQNSAQNSGQNGR
;
A
#
# COMPACT_ATOMS: atom_id res chain seq x y z
N MET A 1 50.85 0.18 23.44
CA MET A 1 49.59 0.95 23.49
C MET A 1 48.79 0.68 22.20
N SER A 2 48.14 -0.48 22.04
CA SER A 2 47.31 -0.76 20.84
C SER A 2 46.54 -2.08 20.97
N LYS A 3 45.58 -2.17 21.90
CA LYS A 3 44.64 -3.33 21.98
C LYS A 3 43.22 -2.91 22.38
N ILE A 4 43.08 -1.80 23.11
CA ILE A 4 41.78 -1.26 23.55
C ILE A 4 41.01 -0.55 22.43
N ALA A 5 41.68 -0.02 21.40
CA ALA A 5 41.01 0.64 20.28
C ALA A 5 40.19 -0.33 19.40
N VAL A 6 40.51 -1.63 19.42
CA VAL A 6 39.84 -2.64 18.59
C VAL A 6 38.45 -3.00 19.12
N ILE A 7 38.22 -2.87 20.43
CA ILE A 7 36.95 -3.23 21.06
C ILE A 7 35.87 -2.16 20.77
N PHE A 8 36.25 -0.89 20.60
CA PHE A 8 35.29 0.18 20.32
C PHE A 8 34.77 0.18 18.86
N LEU A 9 35.50 -0.45 17.94
CA LEU A 9 35.09 -0.56 16.53
C LEU A 9 34.03 -1.66 16.30
N LEU A 10 33.88 -2.60 17.24
CA LEU A 10 32.95 -3.73 17.13
C LEU A 10 31.50 -3.40 17.55
N LEU A 11 31.25 -2.22 18.11
CA LEU A 11 29.94 -1.83 18.66
C LEU A 11 29.06 -0.98 17.72
N PHE A 12 29.53 -0.64 16.52
CA PHE A 12 28.77 0.18 15.56
C PHE A 12 28.07 -0.62 14.45
N GLY A 13 28.11 -1.95 14.52
CA GLY A 13 27.41 -2.84 13.59
C GLY A 13 25.95 -3.07 13.95
N SER A 14 25.17 -2.03 14.24
CA SER A 14 23.72 -2.16 14.32
C SER A 14 23.22 -2.38 12.89
N VAL A 15 22.97 -3.65 12.55
CA VAL A 15 22.30 -4.03 11.30
C VAL A 15 20.95 -3.33 11.30
N ASN A 16 20.82 -2.29 10.48
CA ASN A 16 19.52 -1.80 10.07
C ASN A 16 18.92 -2.91 9.21
N ALA A 17 18.21 -3.85 9.83
CA ALA A 17 17.34 -4.74 9.10
C ALA A 17 16.27 -3.85 8.46
N ALA A 18 16.48 -3.50 7.19
CA ALA A 18 15.40 -2.95 6.38
C ALA A 18 14.27 -3.98 6.43
N VAL A 19 13.08 -3.54 6.84
CA VAL A 19 11.88 -4.39 6.72
C VAL A 19 11.68 -4.58 5.23
N ILE A 20 12.01 -5.78 4.74
CA ILE A 20 11.79 -6.16 3.35
C ILE A 20 10.33 -6.60 3.28
N PHE A 21 9.49 -5.79 2.65
CA PHE A 21 8.13 -6.20 2.31
C PHE A 21 8.22 -7.12 1.09
N GLU A 22 7.66 -8.33 1.17
CA GLU A 22 7.74 -9.31 0.09
C GLU A 22 6.95 -8.89 -1.15
N GLU A 23 5.86 -8.13 -0.95
CA GLU A 23 5.05 -7.62 -2.04
C GLU A 23 4.74 -6.13 -1.83
N GLU A 24 5.08 -5.34 -2.86
CA GLU A 24 4.99 -3.90 -2.87
C GLU A 24 4.48 -3.42 -4.23
N HIS A 25 3.56 -2.46 -4.23
CA HIS A 25 3.07 -1.84 -5.47
C HIS A 25 2.80 -0.35 -5.28
N LEU A 26 3.12 0.45 -6.30
CA LEU A 26 2.87 1.89 -6.31
C LEU A 26 1.70 2.21 -7.24
N PHE A 27 0.60 2.68 -6.66
CA PHE A 27 -0.54 3.23 -7.39
C PHE A 27 -0.37 4.74 -7.61
N GLU A 28 -0.60 5.18 -8.85
CA GLU A 28 -0.74 6.60 -9.18
C GLU A 28 -2.20 6.86 -9.57
N LEU A 29 -2.94 7.57 -8.72
CA LEU A 29 -4.38 7.74 -8.86
C LEU A 29 -4.75 9.20 -9.09
N ARG A 30 -5.58 9.46 -10.09
CA ARG A 30 -6.33 10.72 -10.20
C ARG A 30 -7.55 10.69 -9.29
N LYS A 31 -8.17 11.86 -9.11
CA LYS A 31 -9.35 12.02 -8.27
C LYS A 31 -10.43 11.02 -8.67
N ASP A 32 -10.97 10.33 -7.67
CA ASP A 32 -12.03 9.33 -7.79
C ASP A 32 -11.68 8.05 -8.57
N GLU A 33 -10.42 7.86 -9.01
CA GLU A 33 -9.98 6.60 -9.60
C GLU A 33 -9.85 5.52 -8.54
N TRP A 34 -10.36 4.33 -8.86
CA TRP A 34 -10.32 3.17 -7.97
C TRP A 34 -9.06 2.36 -8.20
N ALA A 35 -8.37 2.06 -7.10
CA ALA A 35 -7.38 0.99 -7.02
C ALA A 35 -7.98 -0.20 -6.28
N ARG A 36 -7.52 -1.40 -6.63
CA ARG A 36 -7.92 -2.63 -5.97
C ARG A 36 -6.72 -3.53 -5.72
N VAL A 37 -6.69 -4.08 -4.51
CA VAL A 37 -5.74 -5.11 -4.09
C VAL A 37 -6.55 -6.35 -3.76
N PHE A 38 -6.39 -7.41 -4.55
CA PHE A 38 -6.97 -8.70 -4.22
C PHE A 38 -6.01 -9.48 -3.34
N VAL A 39 -6.54 -10.11 -2.31
CA VAL A 39 -5.80 -10.97 -1.39
C VAL A 39 -6.47 -12.33 -1.38
N THR A 40 -5.73 -13.36 -1.73
CA THR A 40 -6.19 -14.75 -1.70
C THR A 40 -5.41 -15.50 -0.64
N LYS A 41 -6.11 -16.13 0.30
CA LYS A 41 -5.45 -16.91 1.35
C LYS A 41 -5.02 -18.26 0.80
N LYS A 42 -3.72 -18.58 0.92
CA LYS A 42 -3.17 -19.85 0.43
C LYS A 42 -3.82 -21.05 1.11
N GLY A 43 -4.05 -22.10 0.32
CA GLY A 43 -4.72 -23.32 0.77
C GLY A 43 -6.23 -23.17 0.95
N THR A 44 -6.82 -22.07 0.48
CA THR A 44 -8.28 -21.83 0.48
C THR A 44 -8.68 -21.13 -0.82
N ASP A 45 -9.99 -21.13 -1.12
CA ASP A 45 -10.57 -20.31 -2.20
C ASP A 45 -11.06 -18.93 -1.69
N GLU A 46 -10.66 -18.54 -0.47
CA GLU A 46 -11.07 -17.27 0.14
C GLU A 46 -10.30 -16.11 -0.51
N ARG A 47 -10.99 -15.40 -1.42
CA ARG A 47 -10.48 -14.19 -2.08
C ARG A 47 -11.26 -12.97 -1.64
N GLU A 48 -10.53 -11.96 -1.19
CA GLU A 48 -11.06 -10.69 -0.71
C GLU A 48 -10.41 -9.52 -1.44
N SER A 49 -11.02 -8.34 -1.37
CA SER A 49 -10.43 -7.14 -1.94
C SER A 49 -10.36 -5.99 -0.94
N PHE A 50 -9.23 -5.30 -0.95
CA PHE A 50 -9.06 -3.97 -0.40
C PHE A 50 -9.17 -2.97 -1.55
N ASP A 51 -10.29 -2.26 -1.60
CA ASP A 51 -10.58 -1.25 -2.62
C ASP A 51 -10.38 0.13 -2.02
N PHE A 52 -9.76 1.06 -2.76
CA PHE A 52 -9.64 2.43 -2.30
C PHE A 52 -9.63 3.45 -3.44
N ARG A 53 -9.99 4.68 -3.10
CA ARG A 53 -9.90 5.87 -3.95
C ARG A 53 -9.74 7.11 -3.09
N TRP A 54 -9.31 8.22 -3.68
CA TRP A 54 -9.26 9.51 -3.00
C TRP A 54 -10.22 10.52 -3.61
N THR A 55 -10.73 11.44 -2.79
CA THR A 55 -11.76 12.42 -3.18
C THR A 55 -11.32 13.86 -2.99
N LEU A 56 -10.61 14.18 -1.91
CA LEU A 56 -10.20 15.56 -1.59
C LEU A 56 -8.75 15.59 -1.17
N PHE A 57 -8.02 16.61 -1.61
CA PHE A 57 -6.68 16.92 -1.15
C PHE A 57 -6.61 18.40 -0.80
N ASP A 58 -6.07 18.71 0.38
CA ASP A 58 -5.79 20.08 0.81
C ASP A 58 -4.44 20.15 1.53
N ASN A 59 -3.52 20.93 0.95
CA ASN A 59 -2.15 21.15 1.39
C ASN A 59 -1.32 19.88 1.54
N THR A 60 -1.53 19.15 2.63
CA THR A 60 -0.81 17.92 2.97
C THR A 60 -1.76 16.76 3.25
N ASN A 61 -3.06 17.02 3.35
CA ASN A 61 -4.05 16.05 3.79
C ASN A 61 -4.85 15.52 2.60
N ILE A 62 -5.16 14.23 2.63
CA ILE A 62 -5.97 13.56 1.62
C ILE A 62 -7.09 12.76 2.28
N ILE A 63 -8.28 12.83 1.69
CA ILE A 63 -9.42 11.99 2.08
C ILE A 63 -9.45 10.77 1.18
N VAL A 64 -9.29 9.60 1.80
CA VAL A 64 -9.34 8.30 1.13
C VAL A 64 -10.57 7.55 1.59
N HIS A 65 -11.35 7.04 0.64
CA HIS A 65 -12.40 6.07 0.93
C HIS A 65 -11.85 4.69 0.62
N ALA A 66 -11.90 3.81 1.62
CA ALA A 66 -11.46 2.43 1.49
C ALA A 66 -12.60 1.47 1.82
N ARG A 67 -12.52 0.25 1.30
CA ARG A 67 -13.46 -0.83 1.60
C ARG A 67 -12.71 -2.15 1.69
N TYR A 68 -12.97 -2.90 2.75
CA TYR A 68 -12.44 -4.26 2.95
C TYR A 68 -13.51 -5.12 3.63
N ARG A 69 -13.73 -6.35 3.14
CA ARG A 69 -14.79 -7.26 3.63
C ARG A 69 -16.18 -6.61 3.74
N ASN A 70 -16.55 -5.80 2.75
CA ASN A 70 -17.78 -5.00 2.73
C ASN A 70 -17.91 -3.91 3.81
N TYR A 71 -16.86 -3.63 4.59
CA TYR A 71 -16.84 -2.53 5.55
C TYR A 71 -16.24 -1.26 4.92
N PRO A 72 -17.03 -0.21 4.68
CA PRO A 72 -16.53 1.06 4.19
C PRO A 72 -15.80 1.82 5.30
N ARG A 73 -14.75 2.56 4.92
CA ARG A 73 -13.96 3.41 5.81
C ARG A 73 -13.66 4.73 5.11
N GLN A 74 -13.63 5.80 5.88
CA GLN A 74 -13.07 7.09 5.46
C GLN A 74 -11.80 7.34 6.27
N LEU A 75 -10.70 7.54 5.56
CA LEU A 75 -9.39 7.76 6.12
C LEU A 75 -8.99 9.21 5.85
N VAL A 76 -8.45 9.87 6.87
CA VAL A 76 -7.77 11.16 6.72
C VAL A 76 -6.28 10.87 6.82
N MET A 77 -5.58 10.92 5.70
CA MET A 77 -4.14 10.66 5.63
C MET A 77 -3.41 11.97 5.36
N SER A 78 -2.13 12.06 5.71
CA SER A 78 -1.34 13.27 5.54
C SER A 78 0.10 12.97 5.17
N LEU A 79 0.74 13.82 4.37
CA LEU A 79 2.19 13.78 4.12
C LEU A 79 3.01 14.18 5.36
N ARG A 80 2.35 14.57 6.46
CA ARG A 80 2.99 14.84 7.75
C ARG A 80 3.33 13.51 8.42
N ARG A 81 4.56 13.42 8.94
CA ARG A 81 5.09 12.24 9.64
C ARG A 81 4.12 11.68 10.68
N GLY A 82 3.86 10.39 10.60
CA GLY A 82 2.98 9.63 11.48
C GLY A 82 1.52 9.54 11.02
N LEU A 83 1.15 10.19 9.90
CA LEU A 83 -0.23 10.23 9.37
C LEU A 83 -0.30 9.77 7.90
N GLU A 84 0.83 9.40 7.32
CA GLU A 84 0.96 8.95 5.94
C GLU A 84 0.52 7.50 5.75
N THR A 85 0.44 6.72 6.82
CA THR A 85 0.21 5.27 6.73
C THR A 85 -1.09 4.85 7.39
N TYR A 86 -1.88 4.07 6.66
CA TYR A 86 -3.02 3.32 7.18
C TYR A 86 -2.71 1.82 7.17
N LYS A 87 -3.08 1.13 8.25
CA LYS A 87 -2.89 -0.33 8.39
C LYS A 87 -4.22 -1.06 8.36
N GLN A 88 -4.33 -2.05 7.49
CA GLN A 88 -5.42 -3.02 7.46
C GLN A 88 -4.89 -4.41 7.84
N THR A 89 -5.48 -5.02 8.86
CA THR A 89 -5.20 -6.45 9.17
C THR A 89 -5.97 -7.33 8.19
N LEU A 90 -5.27 -8.25 7.53
CA LEU A 90 -5.83 -9.20 6.57
C LEU A 90 -6.09 -10.56 7.25
N ILE A 91 -5.07 -11.06 7.97
CA ILE A 91 -5.15 -12.24 8.83
C ILE A 91 -4.71 -11.83 10.25
N PRO A 92 -5.53 -12.05 11.28
CA PRO A 92 -5.19 -11.66 12.65
C PRO A 92 -4.04 -12.48 13.22
N ASP A 93 -3.44 -11.99 14.31
CA ASP A 93 -2.46 -12.74 15.10
C ASP A 93 -3.13 -14.00 15.68
N LEU A 94 -2.57 -15.20 15.47
CA LEU A 94 -3.18 -16.48 15.86
C LEU A 94 -2.40 -17.22 16.97
N ARG A 95 -1.08 -17.02 17.06
CA ARG A 95 -0.17 -17.72 17.96
C ARG A 95 0.92 -16.81 18.56
N TYR A 96 1.52 -15.93 17.76
CA TYR A 96 2.67 -15.11 18.18
C TYR A 96 2.52 -13.64 17.77
N PRO A 97 1.65 -12.86 18.47
CA PRO A 97 1.49 -11.44 18.19
C PRO A 97 2.77 -10.65 18.53
N PRO A 98 3.18 -9.63 17.75
CA PRO A 98 2.56 -9.12 16.52
C PRO A 98 3.17 -9.68 15.22
N SER A 99 4.09 -10.65 15.33
CA SER A 99 4.91 -11.17 14.22
C SER A 99 4.15 -12.09 13.27
N ASP A 100 3.03 -12.65 13.70
CA ASP A 100 2.29 -13.65 12.92
C ASP A 100 1.04 -13.08 12.23
N ARG A 101 0.90 -11.76 12.11
CA ARG A 101 -0.20 -11.13 11.38
C ARG A 101 0.17 -10.83 9.94
N VAL A 102 -0.76 -11.11 9.03
CA VAL A 102 -0.74 -10.55 7.67
C VAL A 102 -1.38 -9.18 7.68
N ALA A 103 -0.66 -8.15 7.25
CA ALA A 103 -1.17 -6.79 7.19
C ALA A 103 -0.86 -6.11 5.85
N LEU A 104 -1.85 -5.36 5.36
CA LEU A 104 -1.68 -4.40 4.27
C LEU A 104 -1.42 -3.01 4.88
N TYR A 105 -0.38 -2.34 4.42
CA TYR A 105 -0.12 -0.94 4.70
C TYR A 105 -0.38 -0.11 3.44
N LEU A 106 -1.26 0.87 3.54
CA LEU A 106 -1.49 1.88 2.52
C LEU A 106 -0.74 3.14 2.93
N VAL A 107 0.28 3.52 2.17
CA VAL A 107 1.15 4.66 2.43
C VAL A 107 0.88 5.75 1.40
N PHE A 108 0.49 6.94 1.86
CA PHE A 108 0.35 8.13 1.02
C PHE A 108 1.70 8.82 0.89
N GLU A 109 2.33 8.70 -0.28
CA GLU A 109 3.73 9.12 -0.47
C GLU A 109 3.88 10.54 -1.00
N ASP A 110 3.02 10.92 -1.95
CA ASP A 110 3.17 12.17 -2.67
C ASP A 110 1.85 12.60 -3.31
N PHE A 111 1.73 13.90 -3.59
CA PHE A 111 0.66 14.46 -4.39
C PHE A 111 1.20 15.54 -5.31
N LYS A 112 1.12 15.31 -6.62
CA LYS A 112 1.59 16.26 -7.63
C LYS A 112 0.61 16.34 -8.79
N GLN A 113 0.30 17.56 -9.20
CA GLN A 113 -0.49 17.83 -10.40
C GLN A 113 -1.84 17.06 -10.45
N GLY A 114 -2.50 16.91 -9.31
CA GLY A 114 -3.79 16.20 -9.23
C GLY A 114 -3.68 14.67 -9.26
N VAL A 115 -2.48 14.11 -9.05
CA VAL A 115 -2.20 12.69 -8.95
C VAL A 115 -1.66 12.38 -7.57
N ALA A 116 -2.31 11.47 -6.86
CA ALA A 116 -1.86 10.97 -5.56
C ALA A 116 -1.09 9.66 -5.75
N LYS A 117 0.05 9.54 -5.08
CA LYS A 117 0.86 8.32 -5.05
C LYS A 117 0.59 7.55 -3.78
N PHE A 118 0.13 6.31 -3.93
CA PHE A 118 -0.13 5.40 -2.84
C PHE A 118 0.72 4.15 -3.01
N ARG A 119 1.61 3.89 -2.06
CA ARG A 119 2.33 2.63 -1.98
C ARG A 119 1.55 1.66 -1.13
N VAL A 120 1.33 0.46 -1.64
CA VAL A 120 0.77 -0.66 -0.89
C VAL A 120 1.89 -1.62 -0.55
N LEU A 121 2.00 -1.96 0.72
CA LEU A 121 2.98 -2.92 1.25
C LEU A 121 2.25 -4.05 1.94
N ILE A 122 2.68 -5.28 1.67
CA ILE A 122 2.17 -6.47 2.35
C ILE A 122 3.24 -6.97 3.31
N ASN A 123 2.88 -7.04 4.58
CA ASN A 123 3.68 -7.71 5.60
C ASN A 123 3.13 -9.12 5.82
N ASP A 124 3.88 -10.12 5.38
CA ASP A 124 3.52 -11.54 5.49
C ASP A 124 4.75 -12.44 5.54
N ASP A 125 5.49 -12.43 6.65
CA ASP A 125 6.73 -13.20 6.83
C ASP A 125 6.61 -14.72 6.52
N GLU A 126 5.40 -15.28 6.58
CA GLU A 126 5.11 -16.70 6.33
C GLU A 126 4.51 -16.98 4.94
N GLN A 127 4.41 -15.96 4.07
CA GLN A 127 3.85 -16.07 2.71
C GLN A 127 2.49 -16.79 2.66
N ARG A 128 1.56 -16.44 3.54
CA ARG A 128 0.23 -17.05 3.68
C ARG A 128 -0.81 -16.51 2.71
N VAL A 129 -0.53 -15.41 2.02
CA VAL A 129 -1.42 -14.86 1.00
C VAL A 129 -0.73 -14.76 -0.36
N ASP A 130 -1.55 -14.78 -1.41
CA ASP A 130 -1.19 -14.33 -2.76
C ASP A 130 -1.89 -12.99 -3.02
N VAL A 131 -1.20 -12.03 -3.62
CA VAL A 131 -1.76 -10.69 -3.88
C VAL A 131 -1.74 -10.35 -5.36
N GLU A 132 -2.81 -9.69 -5.81
CA GLU A 132 -2.93 -9.16 -7.16
C GLU A 132 -3.33 -7.67 -7.10
N PHE A 133 -2.54 -6.83 -7.76
CA PHE A 133 -2.78 -5.39 -7.85
C PHE A 133 -3.48 -5.05 -9.16
N LEU A 134 -4.61 -4.35 -9.07
CA LEU A 134 -5.34 -3.84 -10.22
C LEU A 134 -5.29 -2.32 -10.21
N ASP A 135 -4.44 -1.78 -11.10
CA ASP A 135 -4.40 -0.35 -11.37
C ASP A 135 -5.72 0.12 -12.00
N PRO A 136 -6.13 1.38 -11.78
CA PRO A 136 -7.22 1.97 -12.53
C PRO A 136 -6.92 1.81 -14.03
N SER A 137 -7.87 1.25 -14.77
CA SER A 137 -7.72 1.10 -16.21
C SER A 137 -7.41 2.48 -16.79
N LYS A 138 -6.22 2.65 -17.41
CA LYS A 138 -5.98 3.80 -18.30
C LYS A 138 -7.18 3.84 -19.23
N LYS A 139 -8.07 4.84 -19.10
CA LYS A 139 -9.19 5.02 -20.03
C LYS A 139 -8.59 4.90 -21.43
N GLN A 140 -8.92 3.81 -22.10
CA GLN A 140 -8.48 3.58 -23.47
C GLN A 140 -8.93 4.80 -24.26
N ASN A 141 -8.00 5.39 -25.02
CA ASN A 141 -8.26 6.45 -25.99
C ASN A 141 -9.11 5.92 -27.17
N SER A 142 -10.26 5.30 -26.91
CA SER A 142 -11.17 4.74 -27.91
C SER A 142 -12.38 5.65 -28.20
N ALA A 143 -12.46 6.84 -27.59
CA ALA A 143 -13.51 7.82 -27.86
C ALA A 143 -13.15 8.89 -28.93
N GLN A 144 -11.97 8.81 -29.57
CA GLN A 144 -11.55 9.82 -30.58
C GLN A 144 -11.44 9.32 -32.03
N ASN A 145 -11.63 8.03 -32.33
CA ASN A 145 -11.56 7.51 -33.71
C ASN A 145 -12.90 7.10 -34.35
N SER A 146 -14.04 7.31 -33.70
CA SER A 146 -15.37 7.04 -34.30
C SER A 146 -16.05 8.27 -34.91
N GLY A 147 -15.39 9.44 -34.92
CA GLY A 147 -15.97 10.71 -35.38
C GLY A 147 -15.54 11.19 -36.78
N GLN A 148 -14.69 10.47 -37.51
CA GLN A 148 -14.08 11.00 -38.75
C GLN A 148 -14.37 10.25 -40.05
N ASN A 149 -15.15 9.17 -40.04
CA ASN A 149 -15.60 8.49 -41.27
C ASN A 149 -17.13 8.48 -41.38
N GLY A 150 -17.72 9.66 -41.52
CA GLY A 150 -19.15 9.83 -41.68
C GLY A 150 -19.51 11.17 -42.32
N ARG A 151 -18.94 11.45 -43.49
CA ARG A 151 -19.48 12.39 -44.48
C ARG A 151 -19.20 11.84 -45.87
#